data_AF-A0A0U3GNN1-F1
#
_entry.id   AF-A0A0U3GNN1-F1
#
_cell.length_a   1.000
_cell.length_b   1.000
_cell.length_c   1.000
_cell.angle_alpha   90.00
_cell.angle_beta   90.00
_cell.angle_gamma   90.00
#
_symmetry.space_group_name_H-M   'P 1'
#
loop_
_entity.id
_entity.type
_entity.pdbx_description
1 polymer ?
#
loop_
_entity_poly.entity_id
_entity_poly.type
_entity_poly.pdbx_seq_one_letter_code
_entity_poly.pdbx_strand_id
1 'polypeptide(L)'
;MKNMLKHLIKLTSIIACSSAAYAQDSSPMSCYWQVEKQNEFGTWENQICENPVDANLPSVLIANRVNIPSYGVCSINWLDGYRTELKGTVKVEGSKTDCSGYAIFFEPAADTRIVDGLEEKRLDCRWNNVVNNSYNLMCDDIEGRELNLPIATKVLIGDSSNCVMSFNGFALNYFTGGVAVIDKTPASNACEVGPVYFRAYPAKRIVDGFEETLLQCAWQDLNASARIKSCSNVGASNKDVTVAIEVNGRQQSLIDTVNNQLSDGEIVQDNTLNPVYPALYFRKY
;
A
#
# COMPACT_ATOMS: atom_id res chain seq x y z
N MET A 1 61.35 35.03 4.31
CA MET A 1 60.09 35.62 4.82
C MET A 1 58.95 34.67 4.47
N LYS A 2 58.17 34.26 5.49
CA LYS A 2 56.86 33.56 5.42
C LYS A 2 56.95 32.13 4.85
N ASN A 3 57.34 31.11 5.62
CA ASN A 3 56.74 30.60 6.86
C ASN A 3 55.30 30.09 6.71
N MET A 4 55.13 28.82 7.11
CA MET A 4 53.90 28.05 7.34
C MET A 4 53.21 27.46 6.11
N LEU A 5 53.47 26.18 5.82
CA LEU A 5 52.49 25.10 6.02
C LEU A 5 53.08 23.73 5.63
N LYS A 6 54.00 23.19 6.43
CA LYS A 6 54.12 21.74 6.59
C LYS A 6 53.53 21.41 7.96
N HIS A 7 52.61 20.46 7.96
CA HIS A 7 51.98 19.81 9.12
C HIS A 7 50.83 20.56 9.80
N LEU A 8 49.62 20.31 9.31
CA LEU A 8 48.59 19.79 10.19
C LEU A 8 47.84 18.65 9.48
N ILE A 9 48.29 17.43 9.76
CA ILE A 9 47.47 16.23 9.68
C ILE A 9 46.33 16.43 10.68
N LYS A 10 45.07 16.23 10.26
CA LYS A 10 44.07 15.41 10.96
C LYS A 10 42.67 15.60 10.37
N LEU A 11 42.10 14.47 9.98
CA LEU A 11 40.67 14.15 10.09
C LEU A 11 39.69 15.24 9.66
N THR A 12 39.24 15.15 8.42
CA THR A 12 37.81 15.00 8.16
C THR A 12 37.64 14.03 7.01
N SER A 13 37.51 12.76 7.38
CA SER A 13 36.73 11.78 6.63
C SER A 13 35.42 12.46 6.24
N ILE A 14 35.30 12.84 4.97
CA ILE A 14 34.00 13.10 4.37
C ILE A 14 33.31 11.75 4.40
N ILE A 15 32.49 11.57 5.42
CA ILE A 15 31.40 10.60 5.41
C ILE A 15 30.62 10.96 4.15
N ALA A 16 30.80 10.17 3.10
CA ALA A 16 29.85 10.10 2.01
C ALA A 16 28.56 9.57 2.64
N CYS A 17 27.78 10.48 3.21
CA CYS A 17 26.38 10.23 3.46
C CYS A 17 25.78 9.96 2.09
N SER A 18 25.46 8.69 1.86
CA SER A 18 24.48 8.22 0.91
C SER A 18 23.14 8.88 1.24
N SER A 19 22.99 10.13 0.80
CA SER A 19 21.74 10.87 0.80
C SER A 19 21.19 10.87 -0.61
N ALA A 20 20.13 10.08 -0.76
CA ALA A 20 19.08 10.22 -1.75
C ALA A 20 19.51 10.22 -3.23
N ALA A 21 19.33 9.06 -3.87
CA ALA A 21 19.03 9.01 -5.29
C ALA A 21 17.70 9.74 -5.54
N TYR A 22 17.76 11.06 -5.69
CA TYR A 22 16.66 11.89 -6.13
C TYR A 22 16.41 11.63 -7.62
N ALA A 23 15.35 10.89 -7.94
CA ALA A 23 14.40 11.12 -9.03
C ALA A 23 14.91 11.78 -10.36
N GLN A 24 16.00 11.30 -10.96
CA GLN A 24 16.42 11.75 -12.30
C GLN A 24 16.82 10.66 -13.32
N ASP A 25 16.81 9.36 -13.00
CA ASP A 25 17.26 8.31 -13.94
C ASP A 25 16.24 7.16 -14.10
N SER A 26 15.02 7.44 -14.58
CA SER A 26 14.30 6.42 -15.33
C SER A 26 14.37 6.76 -16.81
N SER A 27 15.11 5.95 -17.57
CA SER A 27 15.04 6.02 -19.02
C SER A 27 13.60 5.75 -19.47
N PRO A 28 13.10 6.43 -20.52
CA PRO A 28 11.82 6.10 -21.10
C PRO A 28 11.73 4.61 -21.42
N MET A 29 10.56 4.02 -21.18
CA MET A 29 10.26 2.66 -21.59
C MET A 29 10.45 2.51 -23.11
N SER A 30 11.00 1.37 -23.53
CA SER A 30 11.10 1.00 -24.93
C SER A 30 9.70 0.59 -25.43
N CYS A 31 9.13 1.38 -26.34
CA CYS A 31 7.74 1.24 -26.78
C CYS A 31 7.61 1.31 -28.30
N TYR A 32 6.65 0.57 -28.84
CA TYR A 32 6.31 0.60 -30.26
C TYR A 32 4.79 0.51 -30.47
N TRP A 33 4.32 0.98 -31.63
CA TRP A 33 2.93 0.84 -32.04
C TRP A 33 2.76 -0.45 -32.84
N GLN A 34 1.76 -1.24 -32.47
CA GLN A 34 1.33 -2.43 -33.20
C GLN A 34 -0.07 -2.21 -33.76
N VAL A 35 -0.24 -2.42 -35.07
CA VAL A 35 -1.56 -2.36 -35.71
C VAL A 35 -2.39 -3.57 -35.26
N GLU A 36 -3.54 -3.29 -34.66
CA GLU A 36 -4.53 -4.30 -34.27
C GLU A 36 -5.51 -4.56 -35.43
N LYS A 37 -6.01 -3.48 -36.03
CA LYS A 37 -6.99 -3.55 -37.12
C LYS A 37 -6.85 -2.35 -38.04
N GLN A 38 -7.05 -2.57 -39.34
CA GLN A 38 -7.12 -1.50 -40.32
C GLN A 38 -8.23 -1.80 -41.34
N ASN A 39 -8.98 -0.78 -41.71
CA ASN A 39 -9.96 -0.85 -42.80
C ASN A 39 -10.04 0.52 -43.52
N GLU A 40 -11.00 0.64 -44.43
CA GLU A 40 -11.26 1.87 -45.19
C GLU A 40 -11.65 3.08 -44.33
N PHE A 41 -12.12 2.86 -43.09
CA PHE A 41 -12.52 3.92 -42.17
C PHE A 41 -11.41 4.37 -41.24
N GLY A 42 -10.40 3.54 -40.95
CA GLY A 42 -9.37 3.92 -40.00
C GLY A 42 -8.37 2.82 -39.64
N THR A 43 -7.46 3.18 -38.74
CA THR A 43 -6.43 2.30 -38.17
C THR A 43 -6.56 2.31 -36.65
N TRP A 44 -6.58 1.11 -36.04
CA TRP A 44 -6.59 0.88 -34.61
C TRP A 44 -5.26 0.25 -34.22
N GLU A 45 -4.59 0.84 -33.25
CA GLU A 45 -3.22 0.48 -32.88
C GLU A 45 -3.07 0.42 -31.37
N ASN A 46 -2.17 -0.45 -30.92
CA ASN A 46 -1.83 -0.65 -29.53
C ASN A 46 -0.40 -0.21 -29.29
N GLN A 47 -0.19 0.62 -28.27
CA GLN A 47 1.15 0.96 -27.83
C GLN A 47 1.61 -0.06 -26.80
N ILE A 48 2.63 -0.81 -27.19
CA ILE A 48 3.20 -1.89 -26.38
C ILE A 48 4.60 -1.49 -25.99
N CYS A 49 4.92 -1.68 -24.71
CA CYS A 49 6.25 -1.42 -24.19
C CYS A 49 6.86 -2.68 -23.60
N GLU A 50 8.19 -2.79 -23.65
CA GLU A 50 8.92 -3.82 -22.92
C GLU A 50 8.55 -3.79 -21.44
N ASN A 51 8.49 -4.98 -20.84
CA ASN A 51 8.09 -5.10 -19.45
C ASN A 51 9.16 -4.45 -18.54
N PRO A 52 8.79 -3.44 -17.73
CA PRO A 52 9.76 -2.66 -16.98
C PRO A 52 10.30 -3.39 -15.74
N VAL A 53 9.69 -4.51 -15.35
CA VAL A 53 10.11 -5.29 -14.18
C VAL A 53 11.12 -6.36 -14.58
N ASP A 54 10.85 -7.08 -15.67
CA ASP A 54 11.72 -8.12 -16.22
C ASP A 54 11.44 -8.28 -17.72
N ALA A 55 12.47 -8.12 -18.55
CA ALA A 55 12.37 -8.20 -20.01
C ALA A 55 11.93 -9.60 -20.53
N ASN A 56 11.98 -10.64 -19.69
CA ASN A 56 11.47 -11.97 -20.03
C ASN A 56 9.96 -12.13 -19.81
N LEU A 57 9.32 -11.17 -19.12
CA LEU A 57 7.88 -11.14 -18.94
C LEU A 57 7.18 -10.54 -20.17
N PRO A 58 5.88 -10.83 -20.37
CA PRO A 58 5.12 -10.26 -21.48
C PRO A 58 5.16 -8.73 -21.48
N SER A 59 5.29 -8.16 -22.67
CA SER A 59 5.20 -6.72 -22.90
C SER A 59 3.87 -6.14 -22.40
N VAL A 60 3.88 -4.87 -22.03
CA VAL A 60 2.75 -4.20 -21.38
C VAL A 60 2.05 -3.28 -22.37
N LEU A 61 0.73 -3.39 -22.44
CA LEU A 61 -0.12 -2.43 -23.15
C LEU A 61 -0.22 -1.12 -22.35
N ILE A 62 0.18 -0.01 -22.99
CA ILE A 62 0.17 1.34 -22.39
C ILE A 62 -0.90 2.25 -22.98
N ALA A 63 -1.29 2.06 -24.24
CA ALA A 63 -2.35 2.87 -24.85
C ALA A 63 -3.02 2.18 -26.04
N ASN A 64 -4.25 2.59 -26.34
CA ASN A 64 -4.94 2.26 -27.57
C ASN A 64 -5.13 3.55 -28.39
N ARG A 65 -4.82 3.52 -29.69
CA ARG A 65 -4.99 4.64 -30.62
C ARG A 65 -5.99 4.30 -31.71
N VAL A 66 -6.84 5.26 -32.03
CA VAL A 66 -7.70 5.24 -33.21
C VAL A 66 -7.34 6.43 -34.09
N ASN A 67 -6.94 6.14 -35.32
CA ASN A 67 -6.65 7.15 -36.33
C ASN A 67 -7.61 7.01 -37.51
N ILE A 68 -8.39 8.04 -37.77
CA ILE A 68 -9.32 8.13 -38.89
C ILE A 68 -8.95 9.36 -39.75
N PRO A 69 -8.10 9.17 -40.78
CA PRO A 69 -7.57 10.27 -41.57
C PRO A 69 -8.64 11.08 -42.29
N SER A 70 -9.71 10.43 -42.77
CA SER A 70 -10.80 11.07 -43.52
C SER A 70 -11.59 12.11 -42.71
N TYR A 71 -11.61 11.98 -41.38
CA TYR A 71 -12.26 12.93 -40.46
C TYR A 71 -11.25 13.76 -39.66
N GLY A 72 -9.93 13.59 -39.90
CA GLY A 72 -8.88 14.26 -39.13
C GLY A 72 -8.86 13.88 -37.65
N VAL A 73 -9.39 12.72 -37.28
CA VAL A 73 -9.52 12.28 -35.89
C VAL A 73 -8.34 11.38 -35.52
N CYS A 74 -7.60 11.77 -34.50
CA CYS A 74 -6.66 10.88 -33.81
C CYS A 74 -6.97 10.92 -32.31
N SER A 75 -7.35 9.78 -31.74
CA SER A 75 -7.68 9.65 -30.33
C SER A 75 -6.81 8.59 -29.70
N ILE A 76 -6.24 8.89 -28.53
CA ILE A 76 -5.46 7.95 -27.73
C ILE A 76 -6.13 7.77 -26.38
N ASN A 77 -6.40 6.51 -26.04
CA ASN A 77 -6.80 6.11 -24.71
C ASN A 77 -5.55 5.61 -23.96
N TRP A 78 -5.08 6.41 -23.00
CA TRP A 78 -3.92 6.09 -22.17
C TRP A 78 -4.31 5.17 -21.02
N LEU A 79 -3.51 4.14 -20.78
CA LEU A 79 -3.61 3.21 -19.65
C LEU A 79 -2.51 3.50 -18.62
N ASP A 80 -2.23 4.77 -18.40
CA ASP A 80 -1.27 5.24 -17.41
C ASP A 80 -1.89 5.32 -16.00
N GLY A 81 -1.04 5.30 -14.98
CA GLY A 81 -1.45 5.13 -13.59
C GLY A 81 -0.84 3.87 -12.97
N TYR A 82 -1.27 3.59 -11.74
CA TYR A 82 -0.79 2.42 -11.00
C TYR A 82 -1.31 1.12 -11.65
N ARG A 83 -0.44 0.11 -11.70
CA ARG A 83 -0.69 -1.22 -12.28
C ARG A 83 -0.36 -2.26 -11.21
N THR A 84 -1.39 -2.89 -10.66
CA THR A 84 -1.25 -3.85 -9.55
C THR A 84 -0.31 -5.00 -9.92
N GLU A 85 -0.41 -5.52 -11.14
CA GLU A 85 0.42 -6.60 -11.68
C GLU A 85 1.89 -6.21 -11.85
N LEU A 86 2.17 -4.93 -12.10
CA LEU A 86 3.54 -4.41 -12.21
C LEU A 86 4.06 -3.87 -10.90
N LYS A 87 3.22 -3.79 -9.86
CA LYS A 87 3.66 -3.30 -8.55
C LYS A 87 4.25 -1.88 -8.66
N GLY A 88 3.68 -1.04 -9.53
CA GLY A 88 4.20 0.29 -9.84
C GLY A 88 3.30 1.12 -10.76
N THR A 89 3.75 2.32 -11.08
CA THR A 89 3.00 3.33 -11.84
C THR A 89 3.62 3.53 -13.21
N VAL A 90 2.83 3.38 -14.26
CA VAL A 90 3.20 3.87 -15.59
C VAL A 90 2.84 5.35 -15.67
N LYS A 91 3.78 6.20 -16.06
CA LYS A 91 3.58 7.64 -16.24
C LYS A 91 3.76 8.01 -17.70
N VAL A 92 2.85 8.83 -18.21
CA VAL A 92 2.96 9.41 -19.56
C VAL A 92 3.20 10.90 -19.40
N GLU A 93 4.36 11.37 -19.87
CA GLU A 93 4.73 12.78 -19.89
C GLU A 93 4.68 13.33 -21.32
N GLY A 94 4.20 14.56 -21.48
CA GLY A 94 4.01 15.20 -22.78
C GLY A 94 2.54 15.41 -23.14
N SER A 95 2.28 15.77 -24.40
CA SER A 95 0.92 16.00 -24.90
C SER A 95 0.16 14.67 -24.99
N LYS A 96 -0.84 14.48 -24.13
CA LYS A 96 -1.73 13.30 -24.17
C LYS A 96 -2.80 13.38 -25.27
N THR A 97 -2.99 14.56 -25.86
CA THR A 97 -3.99 14.82 -26.90
C THR A 97 -3.45 14.60 -28.29
N ASP A 98 -2.13 14.68 -28.48
CA ASP A 98 -1.50 14.52 -29.78
C ASP A 98 -0.96 13.11 -29.96
N CYS A 99 -1.06 12.57 -31.17
CA CYS A 99 -0.57 11.23 -31.50
C CYS A 99 0.96 11.12 -31.58
N SER A 100 1.68 12.11 -31.05
CA SER A 100 3.13 12.28 -31.07
C SER A 100 3.59 13.15 -29.90
N GLY A 101 4.88 13.05 -29.51
CA GLY A 101 5.49 14.00 -28.58
C GLY A 101 5.26 13.68 -27.09
N TYR A 102 5.31 12.41 -26.73
CA TYR A 102 5.23 11.93 -25.36
C TYR A 102 6.36 10.93 -25.05
N ALA A 103 6.63 10.73 -23.76
CA ALA A 103 7.51 9.70 -23.24
C ALA A 103 6.78 8.90 -22.15
N ILE A 104 7.09 7.62 -22.08
CA ILE A 104 6.47 6.68 -21.13
C ILE A 104 7.54 6.29 -20.13
N PHE A 105 7.22 6.39 -18.84
CA PHE A 105 8.11 6.04 -17.75
C PHE A 105 7.44 5.04 -16.82
N PHE A 106 8.26 4.26 -16.11
CA PHE A 106 7.80 3.39 -15.05
C PHE A 106 8.42 3.80 -13.72
N GLU A 107 7.58 3.89 -12.70
CA GLU A 107 7.98 4.15 -11.33
C GLU A 107 7.51 2.99 -10.44
N PRO A 108 8.42 2.11 -9.96
CA PRO A 108 8.03 1.05 -9.05
C PRO A 108 7.50 1.64 -7.74
N ALA A 109 6.44 1.06 -7.18
CA ALA A 109 6.02 1.42 -5.83
C ALA A 109 7.02 0.83 -4.84
N ALA A 110 7.45 1.65 -3.89
CA ALA A 110 8.42 1.24 -2.88
C ALA A 110 7.89 0.07 -2.05
N ASP A 111 8.74 -0.90 -1.74
CA ASP A 111 8.37 -1.99 -0.83
C ASP A 111 8.16 -1.48 0.60
N THR A 112 8.89 -0.44 0.98
CA THR A 112 8.78 0.22 2.28
C THR A 112 8.88 1.73 2.11
N ARG A 113 8.12 2.49 2.91
CA ARG A 113 8.21 3.95 2.96
C ARG A 113 7.98 4.48 4.36
N ILE A 114 8.39 5.72 4.62
CA ILE A 114 8.12 6.40 5.88
C ILE A 114 7.06 7.47 5.65
N VAL A 115 5.94 7.40 6.39
CA VAL A 115 4.86 8.38 6.36
C VAL A 115 4.56 8.78 7.79
N ASP A 116 4.63 10.08 8.08
CA ASP A 116 4.42 10.64 9.43
C ASP A 116 5.29 9.97 10.52
N GLY A 117 6.52 9.57 10.16
CA GLY A 117 7.47 8.91 11.05
C GLY A 117 7.19 7.42 11.30
N LEU A 118 6.17 6.84 10.66
CA LEU A 118 5.87 5.41 10.73
C LEU A 118 6.33 4.71 9.46
N GLU A 119 6.95 3.54 9.64
CA GLU A 119 7.26 2.65 8.53
C GLU A 119 5.99 1.99 8.02
N GLU A 120 5.77 2.12 6.72
CA GLU A 120 4.72 1.46 5.98
C GLU A 120 5.34 0.43 5.04
N LYS A 121 4.76 -0.77 5.02
CA LYS A 121 5.21 -1.87 4.15
C LYS A 121 4.17 -2.15 3.10
N ARG A 122 4.56 -2.22 1.84
CA ARG A 122 3.64 -2.50 0.75
C ARG A 122 3.09 -3.93 0.91
N LEU A 123 1.77 -4.05 0.79
CA LEU A 123 1.11 -5.35 0.80
C LEU A 123 1.17 -6.00 -0.58
N ASP A 124 1.18 -7.33 -0.60
CA ASP A 124 1.07 -8.07 -1.85
C ASP A 124 -0.40 -8.20 -2.24
N CYS A 125 -0.80 -7.41 -3.22
CA CYS A 125 -2.18 -7.34 -3.69
C CYS A 125 -2.30 -7.86 -5.12
N ARG A 126 -3.41 -8.56 -5.41
CA ARG A 126 -3.67 -9.17 -6.71
C ARG A 126 -5.15 -9.12 -7.06
N TRP A 127 -5.43 -8.91 -8.34
CA TRP A 127 -6.79 -9.05 -8.88
C TRP A 127 -7.07 -10.52 -9.21
N ASN A 128 -7.95 -11.14 -8.45
CA ASN A 128 -8.40 -12.50 -8.69
C ASN A 128 -9.69 -12.47 -9.52
N ASN A 129 -9.70 -13.22 -10.62
CA ASN A 129 -10.92 -13.41 -11.42
C ASN A 129 -11.93 -14.25 -10.63
N VAL A 130 -13.19 -13.82 -10.63
CA VAL A 130 -14.28 -14.55 -9.98
C VAL A 130 -15.13 -15.25 -11.04
N VAL A 131 -15.93 -14.47 -11.79
CA VAL A 131 -16.82 -14.94 -12.87
C VAL A 131 -17.09 -13.77 -13.83
N ASN A 132 -17.26 -14.01 -15.14
CA ASN A 132 -17.77 -13.05 -16.14
C ASN A 132 -17.13 -11.65 -16.06
N ASN A 133 -15.80 -11.58 -16.15
CA ASN A 133 -15.04 -10.32 -16.09
C ASN A 133 -15.17 -9.53 -14.78
N SER A 134 -15.65 -10.17 -13.71
CA SER A 134 -15.62 -9.65 -12.34
C SER A 134 -14.33 -10.08 -11.64
N TYR A 135 -13.73 -9.14 -10.92
CA TYR A 135 -12.47 -9.32 -10.21
C TYR A 135 -12.55 -8.78 -8.79
N ASN A 136 -11.85 -9.44 -7.89
CA ASN A 136 -11.66 -9.02 -6.50
C ASN A 136 -10.20 -8.68 -6.27
N LEU A 137 -9.92 -7.51 -5.71
CA LEU A 137 -8.59 -7.14 -5.24
C LEU A 137 -8.40 -7.73 -3.85
N MET A 138 -7.60 -8.78 -3.78
CA MET A 138 -7.21 -9.46 -2.54
C MET A 138 -5.79 -9.03 -2.18
N CYS A 139 -5.51 -8.92 -0.88
CA CYS A 139 -4.17 -8.64 -0.40
C CYS A 139 -3.79 -9.60 0.72
N ASP A 140 -2.53 -10.00 0.73
CA ASP A 140 -1.95 -10.75 1.84
C ASP A 140 -1.51 -9.77 2.93
N ASP A 141 -1.61 -10.18 4.19
CA ASP A 141 -1.04 -9.45 5.32
C ASP A 141 0.50 -9.56 5.34
N ILE A 142 1.14 -8.88 6.30
CA ILE A 142 2.60 -8.89 6.45
C ILE A 142 3.17 -10.28 6.83
N GLU A 143 2.33 -11.23 7.21
CA GLU A 143 2.68 -12.63 7.50
C GLU A 143 2.39 -13.55 6.30
N GLY A 144 1.93 -12.99 5.17
CA GLY A 144 1.61 -13.73 3.95
C GLY A 144 0.25 -14.43 3.99
N ARG A 145 -0.64 -14.07 4.92
CA ARG A 145 -2.00 -14.63 4.99
C ARG A 145 -2.95 -13.79 4.15
N GLU A 146 -3.66 -14.43 3.23
CA GLU A 146 -4.68 -13.75 2.41
C GLU A 146 -5.82 -13.25 3.31
N LEU A 147 -6.16 -11.97 3.16
CA LEU A 147 -7.33 -11.41 3.82
C LEU A 147 -8.61 -11.97 3.18
N ASN A 148 -9.50 -12.56 3.97
CA ASN A 148 -10.79 -13.10 3.49
C ASN A 148 -11.84 -12.02 3.12
N LEU A 149 -11.41 -10.80 2.81
CA LEU A 149 -12.25 -9.67 2.44
C LEU A 149 -11.58 -8.87 1.32
N PRO A 150 -12.24 -8.68 0.16
CA PRO A 150 -11.67 -7.89 -0.91
C PRO A 150 -11.60 -6.40 -0.53
N ILE A 151 -10.48 -5.76 -0.87
CA ILE A 151 -10.27 -4.31 -0.69
C ILE A 151 -11.01 -3.53 -1.79
N ALA A 152 -11.17 -4.12 -2.97
CA ALA A 152 -11.96 -3.57 -4.05
C ALA A 152 -12.53 -4.68 -4.92
N THR A 153 -13.60 -4.37 -5.66
CA THR A 153 -14.14 -5.23 -6.71
C THR A 153 -14.27 -4.42 -7.99
N LYS A 154 -14.01 -5.04 -9.15
CA LYS A 154 -14.21 -4.39 -10.45
C LYS A 154 -14.86 -5.34 -11.45
N VAL A 155 -15.65 -4.77 -12.35
CA VAL A 155 -16.20 -5.47 -13.51
C VAL A 155 -15.69 -4.80 -14.77
N LEU A 156 -15.03 -5.55 -15.65
CA LEU A 156 -14.64 -5.02 -16.97
C LEU A 156 -15.84 -5.01 -17.91
N ILE A 157 -15.99 -3.93 -18.68
CA ILE A 157 -17.09 -3.77 -19.63
C ILE A 157 -16.70 -4.46 -20.93
N GLY A 158 -17.22 -5.67 -21.15
CA GLY A 158 -16.93 -6.48 -22.34
C GLY A 158 -15.42 -6.76 -22.48
N ASP A 159 -14.92 -6.68 -23.71
CA ASP A 159 -13.49 -6.84 -24.04
C ASP A 159 -12.72 -5.50 -24.00
N SER A 160 -13.23 -4.49 -23.30
CA SER A 160 -12.59 -3.16 -23.21
C SER A 160 -11.71 -3.00 -21.97
N SER A 161 -10.82 -2.00 -22.00
CA SER A 161 -10.06 -1.55 -20.83
C SER A 161 -10.89 -0.76 -19.82
N ASN A 162 -12.18 -0.50 -20.11
CA ASN A 162 -13.06 0.24 -19.23
C ASN A 162 -13.64 -0.70 -18.16
N CYS A 163 -13.86 -0.16 -16.97
CA CYS A 163 -14.42 -0.90 -15.88
C CYS A 163 -15.30 -0.02 -14.98
N VAL A 164 -16.05 -0.69 -14.11
CA VAL A 164 -16.68 -0.07 -12.95
C VAL A 164 -16.09 -0.73 -11.71
N MET A 165 -15.58 0.09 -10.78
CA MET A 165 -14.95 -0.40 -9.56
C MET A 165 -15.70 0.10 -8.32
N SER A 166 -15.81 -0.80 -7.34
CA SER A 166 -16.25 -0.49 -5.98
C SER A 166 -15.09 -0.67 -5.03
N PHE A 167 -14.74 0.39 -4.30
CA PHE A 167 -13.69 0.35 -3.29
C PHE A 167 -14.29 0.13 -1.90
N ASN A 168 -13.79 -0.86 -1.18
CA ASN A 168 -14.21 -1.20 0.17
C ASN A 168 -13.20 -0.68 1.20
N GLY A 169 -13.30 0.60 1.53
CA GLY A 169 -12.42 1.23 2.53
C GLY A 169 -12.50 0.59 3.92
N PHE A 170 -13.59 -0.10 4.25
CA PHE A 170 -13.74 -0.77 5.54
C PHE A 170 -12.82 -2.01 5.65
N ALA A 171 -12.54 -2.70 4.54
CA ALA A 171 -11.62 -3.84 4.51
C ALA A 171 -10.21 -3.47 4.97
N LEU A 172 -9.81 -2.20 4.84
CA LEU A 172 -8.50 -1.72 5.28
C LEU A 172 -8.26 -1.87 6.80
N ASN A 173 -9.33 -1.99 7.60
CA ASN A 173 -9.26 -2.17 9.04
C ASN A 173 -9.09 -3.64 9.47
N TYR A 174 -9.15 -4.61 8.54
CA TYR A 174 -9.11 -6.04 8.89
C TYR A 174 -7.70 -6.63 8.97
N PHE A 175 -6.67 -5.79 9.01
CA PHE A 175 -5.29 -6.22 9.23
C PHE A 175 -4.98 -6.20 10.73
N THR A 176 -4.47 -7.31 11.26
CA THR A 176 -4.12 -7.39 12.69
C THR A 176 -2.84 -6.61 12.97
N GLY A 177 -2.80 -5.87 14.10
CA GLY A 177 -1.61 -5.12 14.54
C GLY A 177 -1.39 -3.77 13.84
N GLY A 178 -2.33 -3.34 12.98
CA GLY A 178 -2.23 -2.09 12.24
C GLY A 178 -3.45 -1.83 11.38
N VAL A 179 -3.27 -1.05 10.32
CA VAL A 179 -4.25 -0.80 9.27
C VAL A 179 -3.58 -0.86 7.91
N ALA A 180 -4.34 -1.24 6.89
CA ALA A 180 -3.93 -0.95 5.53
C ALA A 180 -4.28 0.50 5.17
N VAL A 181 -3.49 1.12 4.31
CA VAL A 181 -3.64 2.50 3.86
C VAL A 181 -3.38 2.59 2.37
N ILE A 182 -4.05 3.55 1.75
CA ILE A 182 -3.83 3.96 0.36
C ILE A 182 -3.73 5.48 0.33
N ASP A 183 -2.97 6.02 -0.62
CA ASP A 183 -2.70 7.47 -0.69
C ASP A 183 -3.94 8.29 -1.04
N LYS A 184 -4.80 7.72 -1.88
CA LYS A 184 -6.02 8.38 -2.34
C LYS A 184 -7.10 7.36 -2.63
N THR A 185 -8.29 7.63 -2.12
CA THR A 185 -9.49 6.86 -2.48
C THR A 185 -9.68 6.90 -4.00
N PRO A 186 -9.75 5.75 -4.67
CA PRO A 186 -9.93 5.71 -6.11
C PRO A 186 -11.31 6.23 -6.50
N ALA A 187 -11.40 6.82 -7.69
CA ALA A 187 -12.68 7.21 -8.27
C ALA A 187 -13.49 5.97 -8.68
N SER A 188 -14.81 6.09 -8.77
CA SER A 188 -15.71 4.97 -9.13
C SER A 188 -15.47 4.39 -10.53
N ASN A 189 -14.86 5.18 -11.42
CA ASN A 189 -14.49 4.79 -12.77
C ASN A 189 -12.99 4.39 -12.91
N ALA A 190 -12.24 4.35 -11.81
CA ALA A 190 -10.87 3.84 -11.85
C ALA A 190 -10.88 2.31 -11.99
N CYS A 191 -9.85 1.75 -12.65
CA CYS A 191 -9.71 0.30 -12.84
C CYS A 191 -8.62 -0.34 -12.01
N GLU A 192 -7.89 0.47 -11.27
CA GLU A 192 -6.84 0.06 -10.37
C GLU A 192 -6.99 0.84 -9.05
N VAL A 193 -6.60 0.19 -7.97
CA VAL A 193 -6.37 0.84 -6.68
C VAL A 193 -4.88 1.13 -6.60
N GLY A 194 -4.50 2.31 -6.11
CA GLY A 194 -3.09 2.62 -5.87
C GLY A 194 -2.42 1.59 -4.94
N PRO A 195 -1.09 1.68 -4.75
CA PRO A 195 -0.39 0.74 -3.91
C PRO A 195 -0.98 0.75 -2.49
N VAL A 196 -1.25 -0.44 -1.96
CA VAL A 196 -1.76 -0.62 -0.60
C VAL A 196 -0.58 -0.89 0.31
N TYR A 197 -0.49 -0.15 1.41
CA TYR A 197 0.55 -0.33 2.42
C TYR A 197 -0.06 -0.71 3.76
N PHE A 198 0.64 -1.53 4.53
CA PHE A 198 0.35 -1.77 5.93
C PHE A 198 1.10 -0.77 6.80
N ARG A 199 0.36 -0.11 7.68
CA ARG A 199 0.87 0.80 8.71
C ARG A 199 0.63 0.13 10.07
N ALA A 200 1.71 -0.28 10.72
CA ALA A 200 1.65 -0.83 12.07
C ALA A 200 1.23 0.23 13.08
N TYR A 201 0.65 -0.19 14.20
CA TYR A 201 0.45 0.73 15.32
C TYR A 201 1.79 1.26 15.85
N PRO A 202 1.89 2.55 16.21
CA PRO A 202 3.08 3.09 16.85
C PRO A 202 3.45 2.27 18.09
N ALA A 203 4.68 1.77 18.16
CA ALA A 203 5.13 1.02 19.33
C ALA A 203 5.14 1.90 20.61
N LYS A 204 5.40 3.19 20.44
CA LYS A 204 5.33 4.22 21.48
C LYS A 204 4.73 5.49 20.91
N ARG A 205 4.00 6.23 21.75
CA ARG A 205 3.44 7.55 21.40
C ARG A 205 3.22 8.40 22.65
N ILE A 206 2.97 9.69 22.44
CA ILE A 206 2.56 10.62 23.50
C ILE A 206 1.11 11.03 23.23
N VAL A 207 0.22 10.80 24.19
CA VAL A 207 -1.19 11.19 24.14
C VAL A 207 -1.51 11.91 25.43
N ASP A 208 -2.06 13.12 25.33
CA ASP A 208 -2.39 13.98 26.47
C ASP A 208 -1.22 14.19 27.46
N GLY A 209 0.01 14.18 26.95
CA GLY A 209 1.24 14.37 27.74
C GLY A 209 1.79 13.10 28.41
N PHE A 210 1.12 11.96 28.27
CA PHE A 210 1.57 10.68 28.82
C PHE A 210 2.22 9.79 27.76
N GLU A 211 3.28 9.07 28.13
CA GLU A 211 3.85 8.02 27.27
C GLU A 211 2.92 6.80 27.28
N GLU A 212 2.53 6.38 26.08
CA GLU A 212 1.79 5.17 25.82
C GLU A 212 2.68 4.18 25.06
N THR A 213 2.78 2.95 25.57
CA THR A 213 3.51 1.86 24.92
C THR A 213 2.53 0.80 24.44
N LEU A 214 2.65 0.39 23.18
CA LEU A 214 1.80 -0.63 22.57
C LEU A 214 1.99 -1.97 23.28
N LEU A 215 0.88 -2.59 23.67
CA LEU A 215 0.89 -3.90 24.31
C LEU A 215 0.88 -5.01 23.26
N GLN A 216 1.69 -6.03 23.51
CA GLN A 216 1.67 -7.27 22.74
C GLN A 216 0.62 -8.19 23.33
N CYS A 217 -0.51 -8.31 22.64
CA CYS A 217 -1.65 -9.10 23.10
C CYS A 217 -1.99 -10.20 22.10
N ALA A 218 -2.26 -11.41 22.60
CA ALA A 218 -2.63 -12.55 21.79
C ALA A 218 -3.90 -13.21 22.34
N TRP A 219 -4.70 -13.76 21.42
CA TRP A 219 -5.79 -14.66 21.78
C TRP A 219 -5.23 -16.07 22.02
N GLN A 220 -5.70 -16.71 23.08
CA GLN A 220 -5.38 -18.09 23.44
C GLN A 220 -6.69 -18.86 23.57
N ASP A 221 -6.84 -19.92 22.77
CA ASP A 221 -8.02 -20.77 22.81
C ASP A 221 -7.98 -21.66 24.06
N LEU A 222 -9.03 -21.59 24.87
CA LEU A 222 -9.23 -22.48 26.01
C LEU A 222 -9.96 -23.76 25.58
N ASN A 223 -10.92 -23.61 24.67
CA ASN A 223 -11.66 -24.69 24.01
C ASN A 223 -12.35 -24.17 22.74
N ALA A 224 -13.09 -25.02 22.04
CA ALA A 224 -13.77 -24.67 20.79
C ALA A 224 -14.78 -23.51 20.89
N SER A 225 -15.22 -23.16 22.10
CA SER A 225 -16.22 -22.11 22.34
C SER A 225 -15.69 -20.93 23.14
N ALA A 226 -14.45 -20.98 23.62
CA ALA A 226 -13.93 -19.98 24.55
C ALA A 226 -12.45 -19.70 24.31
N ARG A 227 -12.11 -18.41 24.30
CA ARG A 227 -10.73 -17.92 24.19
C ARG A 227 -10.53 -16.70 25.09
N ILE A 228 -9.28 -16.47 25.49
CA ILE A 228 -8.90 -15.32 26.31
C ILE A 228 -7.87 -14.48 25.57
N LYS A 229 -7.93 -13.16 25.74
CA LYS A 229 -6.92 -12.24 25.22
C LYS A 229 -6.03 -11.82 26.37
N SER A 230 -4.75 -12.13 26.27
CA SER A 230 -3.75 -11.76 27.27
C SER A 230 -2.71 -10.84 26.66
N CYS A 231 -2.35 -9.80 27.40
CA CYS A 231 -1.32 -8.83 27.05
C CYS A 231 -0.11 -9.03 27.94
N SER A 232 1.08 -9.01 27.34
CA SER A 232 2.34 -9.15 28.06
C SER A 232 2.98 -7.81 28.41
N ASN A 233 3.83 -7.82 29.43
CA ASN A 233 4.63 -6.69 29.90
C ASN A 233 3.81 -5.44 30.30
N VAL A 234 2.66 -5.64 30.94
CA VAL A 234 1.80 -4.52 31.38
C VAL A 234 2.33 -3.91 32.67
N GLY A 235 2.84 -2.68 32.60
CA GLY A 235 3.42 -1.93 33.73
C GLY A 235 4.78 -2.43 34.21
N ALA A 236 5.04 -3.73 34.12
CA ALA A 236 6.32 -4.35 34.45
C ALA A 236 6.66 -5.49 33.49
N SER A 237 7.95 -5.77 33.31
CA SER A 237 8.42 -6.90 32.50
C SER A 237 7.90 -8.23 33.05
N ASN A 238 7.50 -9.14 32.14
CA ASN A 238 6.92 -10.46 32.43
C ASN A 238 5.60 -10.44 33.22
N LYS A 239 4.91 -9.30 33.29
CA LYS A 239 3.55 -9.22 33.83
C LYS A 239 2.53 -9.41 32.71
N ASP A 240 1.91 -10.58 32.69
CA ASP A 240 0.82 -10.90 31.78
C ASP A 240 -0.53 -10.63 32.44
N VAL A 241 -1.44 -10.00 31.70
CA VAL A 241 -2.79 -9.70 32.18
C VAL A 241 -3.83 -10.10 31.14
N THR A 242 -4.92 -10.72 31.59
CA THR A 242 -6.06 -11.06 30.73
C THR A 242 -6.96 -9.83 30.58
N VAL A 243 -7.08 -9.33 29.35
CA VAL A 243 -7.80 -8.09 29.04
C VAL A 243 -9.18 -8.31 28.43
N ALA A 244 -9.44 -9.52 27.91
CA ALA A 244 -10.75 -9.87 27.38
C ALA A 244 -10.97 -11.39 27.43
N ILE A 245 -12.24 -11.78 27.43
CA ILE A 245 -12.69 -13.16 27.28
C ILE A 245 -13.72 -13.19 26.16
N GLU A 246 -13.67 -14.19 25.31
CA GLU A 246 -14.73 -14.47 24.33
C GLU A 246 -15.33 -15.84 24.62
N VAL A 247 -16.67 -15.90 24.69
CA VAL A 247 -17.43 -17.14 24.87
C VAL A 247 -18.56 -17.18 23.84
N ASN A 248 -18.62 -18.25 23.05
CA ASN A 248 -19.59 -18.43 21.96
C ASN A 248 -19.67 -17.21 21.02
N GLY A 249 -18.51 -16.64 20.66
CA GLY A 249 -18.39 -15.46 19.80
C GLY A 249 -18.81 -14.14 20.45
N ARG A 250 -19.15 -14.11 21.75
CA ARG A 250 -19.42 -12.89 22.49
C ARG A 250 -18.20 -12.48 23.31
N GLN A 251 -17.64 -11.32 22.99
CA GLN A 251 -16.49 -10.75 23.69
C GLN A 251 -16.95 -9.91 24.90
N GLN A 252 -16.27 -10.09 26.03
CA GLN A 252 -16.36 -9.27 27.22
C GLN A 252 -14.99 -8.65 27.50
N SER A 253 -14.95 -7.31 27.62
CA SER A 253 -13.75 -6.60 28.06
C SER A 253 -13.55 -6.73 29.56
N LEU A 254 -12.31 -6.91 29.99
CA LEU A 254 -11.88 -6.91 31.39
C LEU A 254 -10.98 -5.72 31.72
N ILE A 255 -10.77 -4.79 30.79
CA ILE A 255 -9.83 -3.67 30.91
C ILE A 255 -10.08 -2.86 32.19
N ASP A 256 -11.33 -2.47 32.48
CA ASP A 256 -11.66 -1.71 33.69
C ASP A 256 -11.30 -2.48 34.97
N THR A 257 -11.51 -3.79 34.97
CA THR A 257 -11.16 -4.65 36.11
C THR A 257 -9.65 -4.73 36.29
N VAL A 258 -8.89 -4.84 35.20
CA VAL A 258 -7.42 -4.85 35.21
C VAL A 258 -6.88 -3.50 35.65
N ASN A 259 -7.44 -2.39 35.16
CA ASN A 259 -7.00 -1.03 35.51
C ASN A 259 -7.15 -0.74 37.00
N ASN A 260 -8.21 -1.24 37.65
CA ASN A 260 -8.37 -1.12 39.10
C ASN A 260 -7.29 -1.86 39.92
N GLN A 261 -6.52 -2.76 39.29
CA GLN A 261 -5.42 -3.50 39.91
C GLN A 261 -4.03 -2.96 39.54
N LEU A 262 -3.96 -2.00 38.61
CA LEU A 262 -2.72 -1.35 38.22
C LEU A 262 -2.45 -0.16 39.14
N SER A 263 -1.23 -0.09 39.68
CA SER A 263 -0.84 0.96 40.63
C SER A 263 -0.13 2.15 39.98
N ASP A 264 0.43 1.96 38.78
CA ASP A 264 1.36 2.90 38.13
C ASP A 264 0.97 3.21 36.67
N GLY A 265 -0.29 2.99 36.32
CA GLY A 265 -0.80 3.28 34.98
C GLY A 265 -2.15 2.64 34.69
N GLU A 266 -2.53 2.68 33.42
CA GLU A 266 -3.76 2.09 32.90
C GLU A 266 -3.55 1.47 31.52
N ILE A 267 -4.40 0.50 31.18
CA ILE A 267 -4.55 0.01 29.81
C ILE A 267 -5.60 0.86 29.12
N VAL A 268 -5.23 1.42 27.97
CA VAL A 268 -6.10 2.23 27.11
C VAL A 268 -6.36 1.46 25.82
N GLN A 269 -7.64 1.33 25.47
CA GLN A 269 -8.06 0.80 24.17
C GLN A 269 -8.32 1.95 23.20
N ASP A 270 -7.61 1.96 22.08
CA ASP A 270 -7.76 2.99 21.06
C ASP A 270 -8.46 2.43 19.80
N ASN A 271 -9.75 2.76 19.68
CA ASN A 271 -10.58 2.40 18.53
C ASN A 271 -10.44 3.39 17.36
N THR A 272 -9.78 4.54 17.55
CA THR A 272 -9.62 5.56 16.50
C THR A 272 -8.60 5.14 15.45
N LEU A 273 -7.59 4.36 15.86
CA LEU A 273 -6.61 3.78 14.94
C LEU A 273 -7.20 2.66 14.09
N ASN A 274 -8.00 1.79 14.69
CA ASN A 274 -8.67 0.70 14.01
C ASN A 274 -9.88 0.22 14.83
N PRO A 275 -11.11 0.34 14.31
CA PRO A 275 -12.31 -0.06 15.05
C PRO A 275 -12.53 -1.58 15.10
N VAL A 276 -11.89 -2.35 14.21
CA VAL A 276 -12.04 -3.81 14.11
C VAL A 276 -11.03 -4.53 15.00
N TYR A 277 -9.76 -4.12 14.95
CA TYR A 277 -8.67 -4.67 15.76
C TYR A 277 -7.99 -3.58 16.60
N PRO A 278 -8.70 -3.00 17.58
CA PRO A 278 -8.20 -1.83 18.29
C PRO A 278 -6.90 -2.11 19.03
N ALA A 279 -6.03 -1.09 19.00
CA ALA A 279 -4.75 -1.13 19.68
C ALA A 279 -4.96 -1.04 21.19
N LEU A 280 -4.18 -1.80 21.95
CA LEU A 280 -4.14 -1.70 23.40
C LEU A 280 -2.80 -1.11 23.80
N TYR A 281 -2.82 -0.01 24.54
CA TYR A 281 -1.63 0.65 25.05
C TYR A 281 -1.60 0.57 26.57
N PHE A 282 -0.40 0.52 27.15
CA PHE A 282 -0.21 0.86 28.55
C PHE A 282 0.22 2.32 28.65
N ARG A 283 -0.57 3.10 29.37
CA ARG A 283 -0.29 4.49 29.71
C ARG A 283 0.28 4.53 31.12
N LYS A 284 1.49 5.04 31.25
CA LYS A 284 2.14 5.21 32.56
C LYS A 284 1.79 6.58 33.16
N TYR A 285 1.51 6.64 34.46
CA TYR A 285 1.30 7.89 35.20
C TYR A 285 2.60 8.51 35.72
#